data_AF-A0AAD5CTL5-F1
#
_entry.id   AF-A0AAD5CTL5-F1
#
_cell.length_a   1.000
_cell.length_b   1.000
_cell.length_c   1.000
_cell.angle_alpha   90.00
_cell.angle_beta   90.00
_cell.angle_gamma   90.00
#
_symmetry.space_group_name_H-M   'P 1'
#
loop_
_entity.id
_entity.type
_entity.pdbx_description
1 polymer ?
#
loop_
_entity_poly.entity_id
_entity_poly.type
_entity_poly.pdbx_seq_one_letter_code
_entity_poly.pdbx_strand_id
1 'polypeptide(L)' 'MAEVLCNPHTMIKAKEELEEVVGQGKIVKEDDVLRLPYLLCIVKETSRLHPPAPIPLPRKVDKQVQPMDTPF' A
#
# COMPACT_ATOMS: atom_id res chain seq x y z
N MET A 1 -7.11 -1.82 7.30
CA MET A 1 -6.90 -2.53 8.59
C MET A 1 -7.94 -3.59 8.87
N ALA A 2 -9.25 -3.33 8.65
CA ALA A 2 -10.28 -4.37 8.77
C ALA A 2 -9.94 -5.65 7.97
N GLU A 3 -9.46 -5.52 6.73
CA GLU A 3 -9.05 -6.64 5.88
C GLU A 3 -8.03 -7.59 6.53
N VAL A 4 -7.06 -7.04 7.28
CA VAL A 4 -6.01 -7.84 7.95
C VAL A 4 -6.58 -8.53 9.18
N LEU A 5 -7.50 -7.88 9.90
CA LEU A 5 -8.20 -8.47 11.04
C LEU A 5 -9.12 -9.63 10.60
N CYS A 6 -9.75 -9.50 9.43
CA CYS A 6 -10.59 -10.53 8.85
C CYS A 6 -9.81 -11.72 8.27
N ASN A 7 -8.50 -11.57 8.04
CA ASN A 7 -7.64 -12.62 7.50
C ASN A 7 -6.48 -12.96 8.47
N PRO A 8 -6.70 -13.91 9.40
CA PRO A 8 -5.71 -14.25 10.43
C PRO A 8 -4.40 -14.78 9.84
N HIS A 9 -4.43 -15.47 8.70
CA HIS A 9 -3.23 -15.95 8.03
C HIS A 9 -2.34 -14.80 7.54
N THR A 10 -2.94 -13.73 7.02
CA THR A 10 -2.20 -12.52 6.63
C THR A 10 -1.56 -11.84 7.83
N MET A 11 -2.27 -11.80 8.97
CA MET A 11 -1.76 -11.24 10.21
C MET A 11 -0.59 -12.04 10.78
N ILE A 12 -0.66 -13.37 10.75
CA ILE A 12 0.42 -14.25 11.23
C ILE A 12 1.70 -13.98 10.43
N LYS A 13 1.62 -14.01 9.10
CA LYS A 13 2.78 -13.71 8.23
C LYS A 13 3.38 -12.32 8.46
N ALA A 14 2.54 -11.32 8.69
CA ALA A 14 3.02 -9.97 8.99
C ALA A 14 3.75 -9.90 10.34
N LYS A 15 3.31 -10.67 11.33
CA LYS A 15 3.99 -10.78 12.62
C LYS A 15 5.32 -11.55 12.51
N GLU A 16 5.36 -12.63 11.73
CA GLU A 16 6.58 -13.39 11.45
C GLU A 16 7.66 -12.49 10.82
N GLU A 17 7.31 -11.71 9.79
CA GLU A 17 8.22 -10.76 9.16
C GLU A 17 8.72 -9.68 10.16
N LEU A 18 7.83 -9.16 11.01
CA LEU A 18 8.20 -8.19 12.04
C LEU A 18 9.17 -8.78 13.08
N GLU A 19 8.93 -10.01 13.52
CA GLU A 19 9.82 -10.70 14.46
C GLU A 19 11.18 -10.98 13.84
N GLU A 20 11.25 -11.32 12.55
CA GLU A 20 12.51 -11.59 11.84
C GLU A 20 13.34 -10.31 11.63
N VAL A 21 12.72 -9.21 11.23
CA VAL A 21 13.44 -8.00 10.79
C VAL A 21 13.76 -7.05 11.95
N VAL A 22 12.79 -6.84 12.85
CA VAL A 22 12.86 -5.87 13.95
C VAL A 22 13.24 -6.56 15.26
N GLY A 23 12.76 -7.79 15.48
CA GLY A 23 12.96 -8.55 16.70
C GLY A 23 11.87 -8.28 17.75
N GLN A 24 11.61 -9.28 18.59
CA GLN A 24 10.55 -9.20 19.61
C GLN A 24 10.73 -8.03 20.57
N GLY A 25 9.63 -7.30 20.82
CA GLY A 25 9.55 -6.23 21.81
C GLY A 25 10.22 -4.91 21.42
N LYS A 26 10.78 -4.79 20.22
CA LYS A 26 11.37 -3.54 19.73
C LYS A 26 10.35 -2.71 18.94
N ILE A 27 10.50 -1.39 19.04
CA ILE A 27 9.67 -0.44 18.30
C ILE A 27 10.21 -0.33 16.87
N VAL A 28 9.31 -0.43 15.89
CA VAL A 28 9.63 -0.26 14.47
C VAL A 28 10.11 1.17 14.21
N LYS A 29 11.27 1.31 13.56
CA LYS A 29 11.78 2.61 13.09
C LYS A 29 11.49 2.81 11.61
N GLU A 30 11.58 4.05 11.16
CA GLU A 30 11.39 4.42 9.74
C GLU A 30 12.35 3.66 8.81
N ASP A 31 13.61 3.47 9.25
CA ASP A 31 14.62 2.71 8.49
C ASP A 31 14.25 1.23 8.31
N ASP A 32 13.49 0.65 9.25
CA ASP A 32 13.08 -0.75 9.18
C ASP A 32 11.94 -0.97 8.18
N VAL A 33 11.19 0.08 7.81
CA VAL A 33 10.04 -0.03 6.90
C VAL A 33 10.46 -0.56 5.53
N LEU A 34 11.66 -0.18 5.05
CA LEU A 34 12.20 -0.68 3.78
C LEU A 34 12.57 -2.17 3.84
N ARG A 35 12.78 -2.71 5.05
CA ARG A 35 13.13 -4.11 5.30
C ARG A 35 11.89 -4.99 5.56
N LEU A 36 10.68 -4.41 5.52
CA LEU A 36 9.40 -5.09 5.76
C LEU A 36 8.55 -5.15 4.46
N PRO A 37 8.98 -5.92 3.44
CA PRO A 37 8.32 -5.94 2.14
C PRO A 37 6.89 -6.48 2.18
N TYR A 38 6.58 -7.48 3.01
CA TYR A 38 5.25 -8.05 3.13
C TYR A 38 4.28 -7.08 3.78
N LEU A 39 4.71 -6.40 4.86
CA LEU A 39 3.92 -5.35 5.49
C LEU A 39 3.63 -4.21 4.50
N LEU A 40 4.62 -3.81 3.69
CA LEU A 40 4.41 -2.82 2.62
C LEU A 40 3.41 -3.31 1.56
N CYS A 41 3.46 -4.58 1.19
CA CYS A 41 2.50 -5.19 0.27
C CYS A 41 1.07 -5.16 0.83
N ILE A 42 0.87 -5.41 2.12
CA ILE A 42 -0.43 -5.30 2.78
C ILE A 42 -0.98 -3.87 2.66
N VAL A 43 -0.14 -2.85 2.91
CA VAL A 43 -0.55 -1.45 2.79
C VAL A 43 -0.95 -1.13 1.34
N LYS A 44 -0.14 -1.55 0.37
CA LYS A 44 -0.42 -1.35 -1.06
C LYS A 44 -1.73 -2.02 -1.48
N GLU A 45 -1.95 -3.27 -1.08
CA GLU A 45 -3.15 -4.01 -1.48
C GLU A 45 -4.41 -3.46 -0.81
N THR A 46 -4.33 -3.08 0.47
CA THR A 46 -5.46 -2.42 1.14
C THR A 46 -5.79 -1.07 0.52
N SER A 47 -4.78 -0.29 0.08
CA SER A 47 -5.02 0.96 -0.67
C SER A 47 -5.55 0.72 -2.08
N ARG A 48 -5.29 -0.44 -2.69
CA ARG A 48 -5.85 -0.82 -3.99
C ARG A 48 -7.34 -1.12 -3.87
N LEU A 49 -7.74 -1.85 -2.82
CA LEU A 49 -9.13 -2.18 -2.52
C LEU A 49 -9.92 -0.97 -2.00
N HIS A 50 -9.30 -0.19 -1.11
CA HIS A 50 -9.90 0.94 -0.41
C HIS A 50 -9.06 2.20 -0.60
N PRO A 51 -9.05 2.79 -1.82
CA PRO A 51 -8.26 3.97 -2.09
C PRO A 51 -8.69 5.13 -1.18
N PRO A 52 -7.75 5.85 -0.54
CA PRO A 52 -8.07 7.01 0.30
C PRO A 52 -8.81 8.11 -0.45
N ALA A 53 -8.52 8.24 -1.76
CA ALA A 53 -9.20 9.13 -2.68
C ALA A 53 -9.68 8.31 -3.90
N PRO A 54 -10.89 7.71 -3.84
CA PRO A 54 -11.45 6.93 -4.95
C PRO A 54 -11.58 7.74 -6.24
N ILE A 55 -11.85 9.04 -6.10
CA ILE A 55 -11.84 10.01 -7.17
C ILE A 55 -10.67 10.96 -6.91
N PRO A 56 -9.68 11.06 -7.81
CA PRO A 56 -8.58 12.00 -7.66
C PRO A 56 -9.09 13.43 -7.74
N LEU A 57 -8.35 14.37 -7.15
CA LEU A 57 -8.68 15.79 -7.23
C LEU A 57 -8.85 16.22 -8.70
N PRO A 58 -9.86 17.04 -9.03
CA PRO A 58 -10.06 17.53 -10.39
C PRO A 58 -8.77 18.16 -10.93
N ARG A 59 -8.26 17.60 -12.03
CA ARG A 59 -7.09 18.15 -12.73
C ARG A 59 -7.57 18.99 -13.91
N LYS A 60 -6.93 20.14 -14.13
CA LYS A 60 -7.08 20.94 -15.35
C LYS A 60 -5.86 20.74 -16.23
N VAL A 61 -6.06 20.81 -17.53
CA VAL A 61 -4.98 20.77 -18.51
C VAL A 61 -4.63 22.21 -18.87
N ASP A 62 -3.41 22.63 -18.56
CA ASP A 62 -2.97 24.02 -18.80
C ASP A 62 -2.59 24.30 -20.25
N LYS A 63 -2.37 23.26 -21.06
CA LYS A 63 -1.97 23.35 -22.47
C LYS A 63 -2.97 22.62 -23.35
N GLN A 64 -3.13 23.08 -24.58
CA GLN A 64 -3.96 22.39 -25.56
C GLN A 64 -3.33 21.02 -25.87
N VAL A 65 -4.05 19.95 -25.53
CA VAL A 65 -3.65 18.56 -25.83
C VAL A 65 -4.43 18.14 -27.07
N GLN A 66 -3.74 17.57 -28.06
CA GLN A 66 -4.41 17.03 -29.24
C GLN A 66 -5.29 15.84 -28.81
N PRO A 67 -6.54 15.77 -29.26
CA PRO A 67 -7.38 14.61 -29.02
C PRO A 67 -6.68 13.35 -29.55
N MET A 68 -6.77 12.25 -28.80
CA MET A 68 -6.22 10.97 -29.23
C MET A 68 -7.16 10.36 -30.27
N ASP A 69 -7.15 10.91 -31.49
CA ASP A 69 -8.00 10.49 -32.62
C ASP A 69 -7.37 9.34 -33.44
N THR A 70 -6.40 8.60 -32.89
CA THR A 70 -5.81 7.44 -33.57
C THR A 70 -6.65 6.19 -33.32
N PRO A 71 -7.21 5.55 -34.36
CA PRO A 71 -7.89 4.26 -34.22
C PRO A 71 -6.88 3.16 -33.87
N PHE A 72 -7.33 2.19 -33.07
CA PHE A 72 -6.59 0.96 -32.72
C PHE A 72 -6.39 0.05 -33.94
#